data_AF-A0A836QQL7-F1
#
_entry.id   AF-A0A836QQL7-F1
#
_cell.length_a   1.000
_cell.length_b   1.000
_cell.length_c   1.000
_cell.angle_alpha   90.00
_cell.angle_beta   90.00
_cell.angle_gamma   90.00
#
_symmetry.space_group_name_H-M   'P 1'
#
loop_
_entity.id
_entity.type
_entity.pdbx_description
1 polymer ?
#
loop_
_entity_poly.entity_id
_entity_poly.type
_entity_poly.pdbx_seq_one_letter_code
_entity_poly.pdbx_strand_id
1 'polypeptide(L)'
;MNSLNFSTLIRWLITIQDSGYPWTLQKNPKGVDRCLLSSASLFCKLSKIYENYFQPDKEELKKIILSFTRKKDGMLEDISGKQNIISETRQAFSGLKNIGEKLPPFDPSEYFQEPLYFLQDDEWDNPWGAGAHLSHYLFFMKQTGQTSKISEALDRIKIYEHEDGWYRNKPDDHTLVNGIMKVMTAYDAAKVEIPASLKETILDYVFKYACEGGGCGIYDFVYVVDKCMDLGLHTDKCEKSLKNCFEFILKHQKKDGGFSYNLNQCQTSFYGRRIAYPFACGDVHGTTLLSMALVRIDSGLNLDY
;
A
#
# COMPACT_ATOMS: atom_id res chain seq x y z
N MET A 1 4.95 -16.22 -23.79
CA MET A 1 4.62 -15.62 -22.48
C MET A 1 5.83 -14.84 -22.04
N ASN A 2 5.69 -13.57 -21.67
CA ASN A 2 6.75 -12.90 -20.93
C ASN A 2 6.85 -13.62 -19.59
N SER A 3 8.05 -14.04 -19.20
CA SER A 3 8.32 -14.51 -17.84
C SER A 3 8.86 -13.36 -17.01
N LEU A 4 8.62 -13.39 -15.70
CA LEU A 4 9.26 -12.47 -14.77
C LEU A 4 10.78 -12.64 -14.89
N ASN A 5 11.50 -11.55 -15.18
CA ASN A 5 12.95 -11.59 -15.10
C ASN A 5 13.39 -11.40 -13.64
N PHE A 6 13.31 -12.49 -12.88
CA PHE A 6 13.55 -12.48 -11.45
C PHE A 6 15.00 -12.10 -11.10
N SER A 7 15.97 -12.62 -11.86
CA SER A 7 17.39 -12.33 -11.65
C SER A 7 17.73 -10.84 -11.79
N THR A 8 17.11 -10.15 -12.76
CA THR A 8 17.33 -8.71 -12.91
C THR A 8 16.58 -7.90 -11.85
N LEU A 9 15.43 -8.37 -11.37
CA LEU A 9 14.74 -7.74 -10.23
C LEU A 9 15.57 -7.78 -8.96
N ILE A 10 16.19 -8.93 -8.62
CA ILE A 10 17.06 -9.02 -7.44
C ILE A 10 18.28 -8.09 -7.59
N ARG A 11 18.88 -8.03 -8.79
CA ARG A 11 19.95 -7.06 -9.07
C ARG A 11 19.49 -5.61 -8.94
N TRP A 12 18.26 -5.30 -9.35
CA TRP A 12 17.65 -3.99 -9.19
C TRP A 12 17.52 -3.61 -7.71
N LEU A 13 17.05 -4.53 -6.86
CA LEU A 13 16.95 -4.31 -5.41
C LEU A 13 18.32 -4.00 -4.78
N ILE A 14 19.34 -4.81 -5.11
CA ILE A 14 20.72 -4.60 -4.65
C ILE A 14 21.22 -3.21 -5.09
N THR A 15 21.00 -2.84 -6.35
CA THR A 15 21.47 -1.55 -6.88
C THR A 15 20.76 -0.36 -6.22
N ILE A 16 19.46 -0.48 -5.89
CA ILE A 16 18.72 0.55 -5.15
C ILE A 16 19.29 0.69 -3.74
N GLN A 17 19.55 -0.41 -3.04
CA GLN A 17 20.20 -0.38 -1.73
C GLN A 17 21.59 0.27 -1.78
N ASP A 18 22.45 -0.19 -2.69
CA ASP A 18 23.83 0.30 -2.83
C ASP A 18 23.88 1.79 -3.21
N SER A 19 22.80 2.31 -3.80
CA SER A 19 22.64 3.72 -4.17
C SER A 19 21.99 4.57 -3.07
N GLY A 20 21.73 4.03 -1.88
CA GLY A 20 21.12 4.77 -0.77
C GLY A 20 19.59 4.88 -0.84
N TYR A 21 18.93 3.87 -1.41
CA TYR A 21 17.47 3.76 -1.52
C TYR A 21 16.76 4.88 -2.31
N PRO A 22 17.27 5.29 -3.49
CA PRO A 22 16.58 6.29 -4.31
C PRO A 22 15.27 5.71 -4.86
N TRP A 23 14.37 6.58 -5.32
CA TRP A 23 13.12 6.16 -5.95
C TRP A 23 13.32 5.40 -7.26
N THR A 24 14.41 5.67 -7.99
CA THR A 24 14.74 5.08 -9.30
C THR A 24 16.25 5.00 -9.49
N LEU A 25 16.73 4.21 -10.45
CA LEU A 25 18.16 4.12 -10.82
C LEU A 25 18.59 5.18 -11.87
N GLN A 26 17.90 6.31 -11.95
CA GLN A 26 18.22 7.37 -12.89
C GLN A 26 19.53 8.08 -12.52
N LYS A 27 20.47 8.19 -13.47
CA LYS A 27 21.81 8.77 -13.27
C LYS A 27 21.86 10.32 -13.13
N ASN A 28 20.74 11.03 -12.98
CA ASN A 28 20.75 12.50 -13.12
C ASN A 28 21.10 13.24 -11.79
N PRO A 29 22.21 14.01 -11.74
CA PRO A 29 22.73 14.69 -10.53
C PRO A 29 21.89 15.87 -10.00
N LYS A 30 20.74 16.18 -10.62
CA LYS A 30 19.84 17.27 -10.17
C LYS A 30 18.66 16.77 -9.33
N GLY A 31 18.88 15.65 -8.63
CA GLY A 31 18.31 15.36 -7.32
C GLY A 31 16.82 15.59 -7.20
N VAL A 32 16.06 14.52 -7.30
CA VAL A 32 14.82 14.47 -6.54
C VAL A 32 14.85 13.28 -5.59
N ASP A 33 15.95 13.16 -4.83
CA ASP A 33 16.00 12.43 -3.55
C ASP A 33 15.19 13.23 -2.50
N ARG A 34 13.93 13.49 -2.82
CA ARG A 34 12.92 14.02 -1.91
C ARG A 34 12.09 12.84 -1.45
N CYS A 35 11.53 12.92 -0.26
CA CYS A 35 10.68 11.85 0.27
C CYS A 35 11.48 10.54 0.48
N LEU A 36 12.74 10.64 0.93
CA LEU A 36 13.61 9.50 1.20
C LEU A 36 13.00 8.59 2.26
N LEU A 37 12.32 9.15 3.26
CA LEU A 37 11.56 8.38 4.26
C LEU A 37 10.58 7.43 3.57
N SER A 38 9.83 7.95 2.60
CA SER A 38 8.82 7.19 1.88
C SER A 38 9.45 6.09 1.00
N SER A 39 10.55 6.38 0.30
CA SER A 39 11.28 5.39 -0.50
C SER A 39 11.83 4.25 0.37
N ALA A 40 12.56 4.56 1.43
CA ALA A 40 13.13 3.57 2.35
C ALA A 40 12.04 2.72 3.02
N SER A 41 10.93 3.34 3.41
CA SER A 41 9.80 2.64 4.03
C SER A 41 9.12 1.64 3.08
N LEU A 42 8.98 1.99 1.80
CA LEU A 42 8.49 1.06 0.77
C LEU A 42 9.50 -0.06 0.49
N PHE A 43 10.79 0.27 0.45
CA PHE A 43 11.86 -0.71 0.26
C PHE A 43 11.90 -1.78 1.38
N CYS A 44 11.52 -1.42 2.61
CA CYS A 44 11.34 -2.41 3.69
C CYS A 44 10.28 -3.48 3.35
N LYS A 45 9.22 -3.12 2.60
CA LYS A 45 8.22 -4.09 2.13
C LYS A 45 8.80 -5.02 1.07
N LEU A 46 9.54 -4.48 0.10
CA LEU A 46 10.26 -5.28 -0.91
C LEU A 46 11.23 -6.25 -0.24
N SER A 47 11.95 -5.78 0.78
CA SER A 47 12.88 -6.60 1.54
C SER A 47 12.20 -7.80 2.22
N LYS A 48 10.98 -7.61 2.73
CA LYS A 48 10.20 -8.72 3.29
C LYS A 48 9.70 -9.68 2.22
N ILE A 49 9.20 -9.16 1.09
CA ILE A 49 8.72 -9.98 -0.03
C ILE A 49 9.84 -10.88 -0.57
N TYR A 50 11.05 -10.35 -0.70
CA TYR A 50 12.18 -11.04 -1.30
C TYR A 50 13.20 -11.56 -0.28
N GLU A 51 12.80 -11.77 0.99
CA GLU A 51 13.73 -12.09 2.08
C GLU A 51 14.52 -13.40 1.85
N ASN A 52 13.98 -14.34 1.08
CA ASN A 52 14.66 -15.59 0.73
C ASN A 52 15.72 -15.43 -0.38
N TYR A 53 15.74 -14.28 -1.05
CA TYR A 53 16.56 -14.03 -2.25
C TYR A 53 17.47 -12.82 -2.12
N PHE A 54 17.14 -11.91 -1.20
CA PHE A 54 17.84 -10.66 -0.97
C PHE A 54 17.80 -10.35 0.53
N GLN A 55 18.98 -10.12 1.11
CA GLN A 55 19.12 -9.68 2.49
C GLN A 55 19.38 -8.17 2.49
N PRO A 56 18.43 -7.35 2.97
CA PRO A 56 18.63 -5.91 3.04
C PRO A 56 19.62 -5.52 4.14
N ASP A 57 20.24 -4.36 4.02
CA ASP A 57 20.87 -3.67 5.14
C ASP A 57 19.78 -3.06 6.04
N LYS A 58 19.34 -3.86 7.03
CA LYS A 58 18.26 -3.49 7.95
C LYS A 58 18.65 -2.32 8.86
N GLU A 59 19.92 -2.24 9.27
CA GLU A 59 20.39 -1.19 10.16
C GLU A 59 20.43 0.15 9.44
N GLU A 60 20.86 0.19 8.18
CA GLU A 60 20.83 1.44 7.41
C GLU A 60 19.39 1.88 7.11
N LEU A 61 18.49 0.96 6.72
CA LEU A 61 17.06 1.28 6.54
C LEU A 61 16.44 1.87 7.82
N LYS A 62 16.69 1.23 8.96
CA LYS A 62 16.22 1.71 10.27
C LYS A 62 16.81 3.08 10.59
N LYS A 63 18.11 3.28 10.40
CA LYS A 63 18.79 4.55 10.65
C LYS A 63 18.22 5.67 9.79
N ILE A 64 17.99 5.43 8.50
CA ILE A 64 17.36 6.39 7.58
C ILE A 64 15.96 6.73 8.08
N ILE A 65 15.10 5.73 8.32
CA ILE A 65 13.71 5.96 8.76
C ILE A 65 13.66 6.76 10.05
N LEU A 66 14.45 6.38 11.07
CA LEU A 66 14.43 7.02 12.37
C LEU A 66 15.09 8.40 12.38
N SER A 67 15.88 8.75 11.35
CA SER A 67 16.42 10.11 11.21
C SER A 67 15.33 11.17 11.00
N PHE A 68 14.15 10.77 10.55
CA PHE A 68 12.97 11.65 10.37
C PHE A 68 12.08 11.75 11.62
N THR A 69 12.52 11.20 12.76
CA THR A 69 11.73 11.20 14.00
C THR A 69 11.63 12.60 14.59
N ARG A 70 10.40 13.08 14.77
CA ARG A 70 10.08 14.31 15.48
C ARG A 70 10.28 14.12 16.98
N LYS A 71 11.06 15.00 17.59
CA LYS A 71 11.34 14.98 19.03
C LYS A 71 10.10 15.16 19.91
N LYS A 72 9.06 15.83 19.40
CA LYS A 72 7.85 16.19 20.17
C LYS A 72 6.97 14.98 20.46
N ASP A 73 6.74 14.15 19.44
CA ASP A 73 5.67 13.14 19.41
C ASP A 73 6.15 11.79 18.88
N GLY A 74 7.41 11.64 18.48
CA GLY A 74 7.93 10.40 17.91
C GLY A 74 7.37 10.04 16.53
N MET A 75 6.54 10.92 15.94
CA MET A 75 6.02 10.77 14.59
C MET A 75 7.12 11.08 13.57
N LEU A 76 6.99 10.62 12.34
CA LEU A 76 7.99 10.82 11.29
C LEU A 76 7.54 11.88 10.30
N GLU A 77 8.45 12.79 9.96
CA GLU A 77 8.17 13.90 9.05
C GLU A 77 9.32 14.11 8.07
N ASP A 78 9.07 13.76 6.81
CA ASP A 78 9.87 14.18 5.66
C ASP A 78 9.09 15.28 4.89
N ILE A 79 7.77 15.08 4.76
CA ILE A 79 6.86 16.03 4.14
C ILE A 79 5.92 16.64 5.18
N SER A 80 5.98 17.96 5.29
CA SER A 80 5.11 18.75 6.17
C SER A 80 3.62 18.53 5.88
N GLY A 81 2.81 18.67 6.93
CA GLY A 81 1.35 18.63 6.86
C GLY A 81 0.80 17.45 7.66
N LYS A 82 -0.23 17.68 8.47
CA LYS A 82 -0.74 16.70 9.43
C LYS A 82 -1.06 15.35 8.79
N GLN A 83 -1.76 15.34 7.66
CA GLN A 83 -2.13 14.11 6.95
C GLN A 83 -0.92 13.38 6.34
N ASN A 84 0.09 14.12 5.85
CA ASN A 84 1.32 13.54 5.33
C ASN A 84 2.11 12.87 6.45
N ILE A 85 2.29 13.55 7.59
CA ILE A 85 2.98 13.00 8.77
C ILE A 85 2.34 11.68 9.22
N ILE A 86 1.02 11.63 9.34
CA ILE A 86 0.28 10.40 9.71
C ILE A 86 0.58 9.28 8.70
N SER A 87 0.49 9.59 7.40
CA SER A 87 0.64 8.61 6.32
C SER A 87 2.07 8.08 6.22
N GLU A 88 3.07 8.98 6.27
CA GLU A 88 4.50 8.63 6.26
C GLU A 88 4.87 7.82 7.50
N THR A 89 4.41 8.24 8.69
CA THR A 89 4.66 7.49 9.94
C THR A 89 4.06 6.09 9.87
N ARG A 90 2.82 5.94 9.40
CA ARG A 90 2.19 4.62 9.27
C ARG A 90 2.95 3.74 8.28
N GLN A 91 3.35 4.29 7.13
CA GLN A 91 4.11 3.56 6.12
C GLN A 91 5.47 3.11 6.66
N ALA A 92 6.19 4.00 7.33
CA ALA A 92 7.50 3.72 7.91
C ALA A 92 7.44 2.72 9.06
N PHE A 93 6.46 2.84 9.96
CA PHE A 93 6.28 1.86 11.03
C PHE A 93 5.90 0.48 10.48
N SER A 94 5.07 0.42 9.44
CA SER A 94 4.84 -0.83 8.72
C SER A 94 6.14 -1.36 8.09
N GLY A 95 7.00 -0.49 7.56
CA GLY A 95 8.31 -0.84 7.02
C GLY A 95 9.25 -1.43 8.08
N LEU A 96 9.43 -0.75 9.20
CA LEU A 96 10.22 -1.23 10.34
C LEU A 96 9.76 -2.62 10.79
N LYS A 97 8.45 -2.83 10.93
CA LYS A 97 7.90 -4.15 11.29
C LYS A 97 8.23 -5.23 10.25
N ASN A 98 8.23 -4.89 8.96
CA ASN A 98 8.54 -5.83 7.88
C ASN A 98 10.00 -6.30 7.89
N ILE A 99 10.93 -5.47 8.38
CA ILE A 99 12.33 -5.87 8.55
C ILE A 99 12.62 -6.50 9.93
N GLY A 100 11.61 -6.60 10.80
CA GLY A 100 11.71 -7.22 12.13
C GLY A 100 12.03 -6.25 13.26
N GLU A 101 11.97 -4.95 13.01
CA GLU A 101 12.28 -3.92 14.01
C GLU A 101 11.08 -3.61 14.90
N LYS A 102 11.40 -3.21 16.14
CA LYS A 102 10.43 -2.64 17.07
C LYS A 102 10.16 -1.19 16.71
N LEU A 103 8.92 -0.75 16.95
CA LEU A 103 8.57 0.66 16.76
C LEU A 103 9.19 1.52 17.88
N PRO A 104 9.69 2.73 17.55
CA PRO A 104 10.08 3.69 18.57
C PRO A 104 8.84 4.15 19.37
N PRO A 105 9.01 4.75 20.56
CA PRO A 105 7.91 5.43 21.24
C PRO A 105 7.32 6.55 20.37
N PHE A 106 5.99 6.67 20.34
CA PHE A 106 5.27 7.70 19.58
C PHE A 106 3.93 8.04 20.26
N ASP A 107 3.40 9.22 19.96
CA ASP A 107 2.08 9.67 20.38
C ASP A 107 1.31 10.29 19.19
N PRO A 108 0.25 9.62 18.69
CA PRO A 108 -0.55 10.12 17.58
C PRO A 108 -1.72 11.03 18.04
N SER A 109 -1.84 11.34 19.34
CA SER A 109 -3.02 12.01 19.93
C SER A 109 -3.36 13.36 19.30
N GLU A 110 -2.35 14.17 18.94
CA GLU A 110 -2.55 15.48 18.29
C GLU A 110 -3.20 15.37 16.90
N TYR A 111 -3.10 14.20 16.26
CA TYR A 111 -3.60 13.94 14.91
C TYR A 111 -5.00 13.33 14.90
N PHE A 112 -5.46 12.78 16.03
CA PHE A 112 -6.73 12.08 16.15
C PHE A 112 -7.54 12.65 17.32
N GLN A 113 -8.03 13.87 17.14
CA GLN A 113 -8.91 14.57 18.07
C GLN A 113 -10.37 14.36 17.68
N GLU A 114 -11.27 14.29 18.67
CA GLU A 114 -12.72 14.25 18.41
C GLU A 114 -13.27 15.65 18.09
N PRO A 115 -14.24 15.77 17.15
CA PRO A 115 -14.72 14.69 16.28
C PRO A 115 -13.63 14.25 15.27
N LEU A 116 -13.45 12.94 15.12
CA LEU A 116 -12.47 12.40 14.17
C LEU A 116 -12.78 12.90 12.75
N TYR A 117 -11.82 13.61 12.15
CA TYR A 117 -12.06 14.32 10.89
C TYR A 117 -12.57 13.41 9.78
N PHE A 118 -12.00 12.21 9.62
CA PHE A 118 -12.37 11.23 8.58
C PHE A 118 -13.69 10.49 8.85
N LEU A 119 -14.37 10.77 9.96
CA LEU A 119 -15.70 10.22 10.29
C LEU A 119 -16.81 11.24 10.07
N GLN A 120 -16.52 12.42 9.52
CA GLN A 120 -17.53 13.38 9.10
C GLN A 120 -18.24 12.88 7.83
N ASP A 121 -19.55 13.11 7.74
CA ASP A 121 -20.41 12.60 6.66
C ASP A 121 -19.90 12.95 5.26
N ASP A 122 -19.41 14.18 5.06
CA ASP A 122 -18.91 14.68 3.78
C ASP A 122 -17.60 14.01 3.33
N GLU A 123 -16.78 13.52 4.26
CA GLU A 123 -15.57 12.76 3.90
C GLU A 123 -15.91 11.44 3.20
N TRP A 124 -17.07 10.85 3.49
CA TRP A 124 -17.51 9.57 2.91
C TRP A 124 -18.16 9.70 1.53
N ASP A 125 -18.23 10.91 0.97
CA ASP A 125 -18.38 11.09 -0.49
C ASP A 125 -17.10 10.70 -1.24
N ASN A 126 -15.95 10.67 -0.54
CA ASN A 126 -14.67 10.18 -1.05
C ASN A 126 -14.14 9.05 -0.15
N PRO A 127 -14.70 7.83 -0.29
CA PRO A 127 -14.32 6.71 0.57
C PRO A 127 -12.86 6.27 0.43
N TRP A 128 -12.19 6.64 -0.67
CA TRP A 128 -10.74 6.47 -0.79
C TRP A 128 -10.01 7.28 0.30
N GLY A 129 -10.30 8.57 0.42
CA GLY A 129 -9.71 9.43 1.45
C GLY A 129 -10.09 8.97 2.86
N ALA A 130 -11.38 8.85 3.14
CA ALA A 130 -11.89 8.48 4.45
C ALA A 130 -11.36 7.09 4.90
N GLY A 131 -11.41 6.09 4.01
CA GLY A 131 -10.90 4.75 4.28
C GLY A 131 -9.40 4.73 4.54
N ALA A 132 -8.61 5.56 3.85
CA ALA A 132 -7.17 5.65 4.10
C ALA A 132 -6.87 6.19 5.51
N HIS A 133 -7.59 7.23 5.93
CA HIS A 133 -7.44 7.82 7.27
C HIS A 133 -7.96 6.90 8.38
N LEU A 134 -9.06 6.18 8.14
CA LEU A 134 -9.51 5.10 9.00
C LEU A 134 -8.41 4.03 9.17
N SER A 135 -7.78 3.60 8.07
CA SER A 135 -6.68 2.62 8.13
C SER A 135 -5.50 3.10 8.96
N HIS A 136 -5.15 4.40 8.85
CA HIS A 136 -4.13 5.00 9.71
C HIS A 136 -4.54 4.98 11.18
N TYR A 137 -5.75 5.43 11.50
CA TYR A 137 -6.26 5.48 12.86
C TYR A 137 -6.24 4.09 13.52
N LEU A 138 -6.82 3.08 12.86
CA LEU A 138 -6.88 1.70 13.34
C LEU A 138 -5.47 1.11 13.55
N PHE A 139 -4.54 1.38 12.64
CA PHE A 139 -3.15 0.97 12.79
C PHE A 139 -2.53 1.51 14.08
N PHE A 140 -2.67 2.81 14.34
CA PHE A 140 -2.09 3.47 15.51
C PHE A 140 -2.79 3.06 16.82
N MET A 141 -4.12 2.96 16.82
CA MET A 141 -4.86 2.46 17.99
C MET A 141 -4.45 1.03 18.32
N LYS A 142 -4.20 0.19 17.31
CA LYS A 142 -3.68 -1.17 17.51
C LYS A 142 -2.28 -1.17 18.13
N GLN A 143 -1.38 -0.32 17.64
CA GLN A 143 -0.01 -0.25 18.16
C GLN A 143 0.05 0.30 19.60
N THR A 144 -0.89 1.16 19.98
CA THR A 144 -0.99 1.76 21.32
C THR A 144 -1.90 0.99 22.28
N GLY A 145 -2.45 -0.15 21.86
CA GLY A 145 -3.30 -0.99 22.71
C GLY A 145 -4.71 -0.44 22.97
N GLN A 146 -5.16 0.56 22.21
CA GLN A 146 -6.47 1.21 22.37
C GLN A 146 -7.57 0.46 21.62
N THR A 147 -7.87 -0.76 22.02
CA THR A 147 -8.84 -1.63 21.32
C THR A 147 -10.27 -1.10 21.32
N SER A 148 -10.70 -0.41 22.39
CA SER A 148 -12.05 0.19 22.46
C SER A 148 -12.28 1.23 21.35
N LYS A 149 -11.28 2.05 21.06
CA LYS A 149 -11.31 3.05 19.99
C LYS A 149 -11.41 2.44 18.59
N ILE A 150 -10.83 1.26 18.39
CA ILE A 150 -10.99 0.51 17.13
C ILE A 150 -12.44 0.10 16.95
N SER A 151 -13.05 -0.51 17.96
CA SER A 151 -14.45 -0.94 17.92
C SER A 151 -15.38 0.24 17.69
N GLU A 152 -15.18 1.35 18.40
CA GLU A 152 -15.98 2.56 18.24
C GLU A 152 -15.91 3.13 16.82
N ALA A 153 -14.71 3.25 16.23
CA ALA A 153 -14.57 3.74 14.87
C ALA A 153 -15.21 2.81 13.84
N LEU A 154 -15.08 1.48 14.00
CA LEU A 154 -15.72 0.50 13.12
C LEU A 154 -17.26 0.53 13.24
N ASP A 155 -17.79 0.74 14.44
CA ASP A 155 -19.24 0.89 14.63
C ASP A 155 -19.77 2.17 13.98
N ARG A 156 -19.00 3.27 14.07
CA ARG A 156 -19.38 4.56 13.47
C ARG A 156 -19.43 4.53 11.94
N ILE A 157 -18.59 3.73 11.27
CA ILE A 157 -18.60 3.66 9.80
C ILE A 157 -19.70 2.77 9.23
N LYS A 158 -20.42 2.00 10.05
CA LYS A 158 -21.53 1.13 9.60
C LYS A 158 -22.64 1.91 8.90
N ILE A 159 -22.81 3.19 9.22
CA ILE A 159 -23.80 4.05 8.55
C ILE A 159 -23.48 4.29 7.07
N TYR A 160 -22.23 4.08 6.65
CA TYR A 160 -21.77 4.19 5.27
C TYR A 160 -21.71 2.85 4.56
N GLU A 161 -22.03 1.74 5.24
CA GLU A 161 -21.95 0.40 4.67
C GLU A 161 -23.08 0.15 3.66
N HIS A 162 -22.68 -0.30 2.48
CA HIS A 162 -23.53 -0.73 1.38
C HIS A 162 -23.09 -2.11 0.90
N GLU A 163 -23.92 -2.79 0.09
CA GLU A 163 -23.61 -4.12 -0.44
C GLU A 163 -22.29 -4.12 -1.25
N ASP A 164 -21.94 -3.01 -1.88
CA ASP A 164 -20.77 -2.87 -2.75
C ASP A 164 -19.65 -2.01 -2.15
N GLY A 165 -19.67 -1.75 -0.84
CA GLY A 165 -18.57 -1.09 -0.15
C GLY A 165 -19.03 -0.10 0.91
N TRP A 166 -18.26 0.98 1.08
CA TRP A 166 -18.59 2.04 2.04
C TRP A 166 -18.57 3.40 1.37
N TYR A 167 -19.63 4.18 1.53
CA TYR A 167 -19.73 5.56 1.04
C TYR A 167 -20.98 6.23 1.62
N ARG A 168 -21.07 7.56 1.49
CA ARG A 168 -22.31 8.31 1.70
C ARG A 168 -23.08 8.49 0.39
N ASN A 169 -22.42 9.09 -0.59
CA ASN A 169 -22.88 9.15 -1.97
C ASN A 169 -21.99 8.26 -2.83
N LYS A 170 -22.60 7.40 -3.66
CA LYS A 170 -21.85 6.43 -4.46
C LYS A 170 -20.90 7.15 -5.43
N PRO A 171 -19.57 6.98 -5.32
CA PRO A 171 -18.62 7.62 -6.23
C PRO A 171 -18.48 6.80 -7.52
N ASP A 172 -17.56 7.19 -8.41
CA ASP A 172 -17.20 6.38 -9.55
C ASP A 172 -16.55 5.04 -9.12
N ASP A 173 -16.61 4.04 -10.01
CA ASP A 173 -16.18 2.67 -9.68
C ASP A 173 -14.70 2.60 -9.26
N HIS A 174 -13.82 3.40 -9.88
CA HIS A 174 -12.41 3.42 -9.51
C HIS A 174 -12.23 3.94 -8.08
N THR A 175 -12.89 5.05 -7.73
CA THR A 175 -12.86 5.60 -6.38
C THR A 175 -13.47 4.63 -5.35
N LEU A 176 -14.56 3.94 -5.70
CA LEU A 176 -15.19 2.96 -4.81
C LEU A 176 -14.27 1.76 -4.54
N VAL A 177 -13.68 1.15 -5.57
CA VAL A 177 -12.76 0.00 -5.40
C VAL A 177 -11.53 0.38 -4.56
N ASN A 178 -10.97 1.57 -4.79
CA ASN A 178 -9.89 2.09 -3.93
C ASN A 178 -10.37 2.22 -2.47
N GLY A 179 -11.55 2.81 -2.25
CA GLY A 179 -12.17 2.95 -0.93
C GLY A 179 -12.37 1.62 -0.21
N ILE A 180 -12.93 0.62 -0.90
CA ILE A 180 -13.08 -0.76 -0.41
C ILE A 180 -11.73 -1.28 0.07
N MET A 181 -10.69 -1.25 -0.79
CA MET A 181 -9.36 -1.74 -0.41
C MET A 181 -8.83 -1.04 0.84
N LYS A 182 -9.01 0.29 0.97
CA LYS A 182 -8.54 1.05 2.14
C LYS A 182 -9.28 0.64 3.42
N VAL A 183 -10.59 0.48 3.38
CA VAL A 183 -11.38 0.00 4.53
C VAL A 183 -10.95 -1.43 4.89
N MET A 184 -10.83 -2.34 3.93
CA MET A 184 -10.35 -3.71 4.19
C MET A 184 -8.93 -3.71 4.79
N THR A 185 -8.05 -2.81 4.35
CA THR A 185 -6.71 -2.62 4.94
C THR A 185 -6.79 -2.12 6.39
N ALA A 186 -7.81 -1.36 6.75
CA ALA A 186 -8.06 -0.91 8.12
C ALA A 186 -8.43 -2.09 9.04
N TYR A 187 -9.33 -2.97 8.58
CA TYR A 187 -9.67 -4.23 9.25
C TYR A 187 -8.42 -5.11 9.48
N ASP A 188 -7.60 -5.31 8.43
CA ASP A 188 -6.32 -6.02 8.51
C ASP A 188 -5.36 -5.40 9.54
N ALA A 189 -5.21 -4.07 9.52
CA ALA A 189 -4.33 -3.35 10.44
C ALA A 189 -4.76 -3.50 11.91
N ALA A 190 -6.08 -3.58 12.15
CA ALA A 190 -6.66 -3.81 13.47
C ALA A 190 -6.62 -5.29 13.90
N LYS A 191 -6.43 -6.22 12.95
CA LYS A 191 -6.63 -7.67 13.10
C LYS A 191 -8.08 -8.00 13.48
N VAL A 192 -9.02 -7.45 12.71
CA VAL A 192 -10.45 -7.69 12.83
C VAL A 192 -10.94 -8.29 11.52
N GLU A 193 -11.76 -9.33 11.61
CA GLU A 193 -12.35 -9.97 10.43
C GLU A 193 -13.47 -9.12 9.83
N ILE A 194 -13.53 -9.09 8.50
CA ILE A 194 -14.64 -8.48 7.76
C ILE A 194 -15.79 -9.50 7.70
N PRO A 195 -17.06 -9.09 7.89
CA PRO A 195 -18.20 -9.99 7.72
C PRO A 195 -18.20 -10.71 6.37
N ALA A 196 -18.37 -12.04 6.38
CA ALA A 196 -18.32 -12.87 5.16
C ALA A 196 -19.37 -12.45 4.12
N SER A 197 -20.58 -12.09 4.56
CA SER A 197 -21.65 -11.63 3.67
C SER A 197 -21.27 -10.36 2.90
N LEU A 198 -20.52 -9.45 3.52
CA LEU A 198 -20.07 -8.22 2.88
C LEU A 198 -18.93 -8.48 1.90
N LYS A 199 -18.02 -9.41 2.23
CA LYS A 199 -16.96 -9.85 1.31
C LYS A 199 -17.55 -10.44 0.01
N GLU A 200 -18.63 -11.22 0.11
CA GLU A 200 -19.32 -11.83 -1.04
C GLU A 200 -19.89 -10.76 -1.99
N THR A 201 -20.67 -9.82 -1.46
CA THR A 201 -21.30 -8.76 -2.26
C THR A 201 -20.27 -7.79 -2.86
N ILE A 202 -19.19 -7.49 -2.12
CA ILE A 202 -18.03 -6.73 -2.64
C ILE A 202 -17.37 -7.48 -3.81
N LEU A 203 -17.16 -8.80 -3.68
CA LEU A 203 -16.52 -9.60 -4.73
C LEU A 203 -17.36 -9.56 -6.03
N ASP A 204 -18.68 -9.70 -5.91
CA ASP A 204 -19.61 -9.59 -7.03
C ASP A 204 -19.57 -8.23 -7.72
N TYR A 205 -19.41 -7.15 -6.94
CA TYR A 205 -19.26 -5.80 -7.48
C TYR A 205 -17.91 -5.63 -8.18
N VAL A 206 -16.80 -6.00 -7.54
CA VAL A 206 -15.44 -5.83 -8.09
C VAL A 206 -15.26 -6.59 -9.40
N PHE A 207 -15.94 -7.72 -9.60
CA PHE A 207 -15.90 -8.41 -10.87
C PHE A 207 -16.59 -7.69 -12.05
N LYS A 208 -17.48 -6.74 -11.78
CA LYS A 208 -18.09 -5.90 -12.81
C LYS A 208 -17.14 -4.78 -13.23
N TYR A 209 -16.15 -4.48 -12.40
CA TYR A 209 -15.11 -3.50 -12.66
C TYR A 209 -13.98 -4.13 -13.47
N ALA A 210 -13.64 -3.52 -14.62
CA ALA A 210 -12.46 -3.89 -15.36
C ALA A 210 -11.22 -3.34 -14.64
N CYS A 211 -10.21 -4.18 -14.41
CA CYS A 211 -8.92 -3.76 -13.89
C CYS A 211 -8.23 -2.80 -14.89
N GLU A 212 -8.54 -1.52 -14.81
CA GLU A 212 -7.97 -0.45 -15.63
C GLU A 212 -7.12 0.48 -14.77
N GLY A 213 -5.91 0.83 -15.21
CA GLY A 213 -5.09 1.86 -14.55
C GLY A 213 -3.62 1.51 -14.33
N GLY A 214 -2.94 2.37 -13.56
CA GLY A 214 -1.54 2.19 -13.12
C GLY A 214 -1.40 1.23 -11.93
N GLY A 215 -0.22 1.23 -11.28
CA GLY A 215 0.14 0.26 -10.25
C GLY A 215 -0.82 0.14 -9.05
N CYS A 216 -1.46 1.24 -8.62
CA CYS A 216 -2.45 1.19 -7.54
C CYS A 216 -3.71 0.40 -7.93
N GLY A 217 -4.34 0.69 -9.08
CA GLY A 217 -5.58 0.02 -9.47
C GLY A 217 -5.43 -1.50 -9.59
N ILE A 218 -4.27 -1.95 -10.10
CA ILE A 218 -3.95 -3.38 -10.18
C ILE A 218 -3.83 -4.00 -8.79
N TYR A 219 -3.05 -3.39 -7.90
CA TYR A 219 -2.86 -3.92 -6.55
C TYR A 219 -4.16 -3.92 -5.75
N ASP A 220 -4.97 -2.87 -5.89
CA ASP A 220 -6.24 -2.72 -5.16
C ASP A 220 -7.23 -3.82 -5.57
N PHE A 221 -7.38 -4.05 -6.88
CA PHE A 221 -8.19 -5.15 -7.39
C PHE A 221 -7.68 -6.51 -6.88
N VAL A 222 -6.38 -6.79 -7.03
CA VAL A 222 -5.77 -8.06 -6.58
C VAL A 222 -5.96 -8.26 -5.08
N TYR A 223 -5.79 -7.21 -4.28
CA TYR A 223 -5.97 -7.25 -2.84
C TYR A 223 -7.40 -7.63 -2.46
N VAL A 224 -8.40 -6.99 -3.08
CA VAL A 224 -9.80 -7.25 -2.75
C VAL A 224 -10.20 -8.67 -3.18
N VAL A 225 -9.81 -9.09 -4.39
CA VAL A 225 -10.08 -10.46 -4.87
C VAL A 225 -9.45 -11.50 -3.95
N ASP A 226 -8.15 -11.40 -3.66
CA ASP A 226 -7.42 -12.31 -2.75
C ASP A 226 -8.10 -12.39 -1.38
N LYS A 227 -8.54 -11.26 -0.82
CA LYS A 227 -9.22 -11.21 0.48
C LYS A 227 -10.61 -11.83 0.51
N CYS A 228 -11.27 -11.97 -0.63
CA CYS A 228 -12.57 -12.61 -0.72
C CYS A 228 -12.47 -14.07 -1.22
N MET A 229 -11.30 -14.52 -1.70
CA MET A 229 -11.10 -15.90 -2.14
C MET A 229 -11.21 -16.90 -0.98
N ASP A 230 -10.96 -16.47 0.26
CA ASP A 230 -11.12 -17.31 1.47
C ASP A 230 -12.56 -17.81 1.69
N LEU A 231 -13.55 -17.18 1.04
CA LEU A 231 -14.93 -17.62 1.04
C LEU A 231 -15.15 -18.91 0.21
N GLY A 232 -14.24 -19.24 -0.71
CA GLY A 232 -14.43 -20.34 -1.65
C GLY A 232 -15.51 -20.10 -2.71
N LEU A 233 -15.90 -18.84 -2.93
CA LEU A 233 -16.90 -18.44 -3.92
C LEU A 233 -16.23 -17.95 -5.21
N HIS A 234 -16.89 -18.20 -6.35
CA HIS A 234 -16.44 -17.75 -7.68
C HIS A 234 -14.98 -18.10 -8.03
N THR A 235 -14.44 -19.21 -7.51
CA THR A 235 -13.02 -19.59 -7.61
C THR A 235 -12.47 -19.47 -9.03
N ASP A 236 -13.12 -20.07 -10.03
CA ASP A 236 -12.69 -20.00 -11.44
C ASP A 236 -12.56 -18.55 -11.95
N LYS A 237 -13.48 -17.67 -11.52
CA LYS A 237 -13.51 -16.25 -11.91
C LYS A 237 -12.43 -15.45 -11.18
N CYS A 238 -12.20 -15.72 -9.90
CA CYS A 238 -11.06 -15.20 -9.15
C CYS A 238 -9.75 -15.58 -9.84
N GLU A 239 -9.54 -16.88 -10.10
CA GLU A 239 -8.30 -17.38 -10.69
C GLU A 239 -8.03 -16.78 -12.07
N LYS A 240 -9.06 -16.74 -12.94
CA LYS A 240 -8.96 -16.09 -14.24
C LYS A 240 -8.60 -14.62 -14.13
N SER A 241 -9.18 -13.91 -13.16
CA SER A 241 -8.91 -12.48 -12.97
C SER A 241 -7.48 -12.24 -12.46
N LEU A 242 -7.02 -13.02 -11.48
CA LEU A 242 -5.65 -12.96 -10.97
C LEU A 242 -4.62 -13.30 -12.05
N LYS A 243 -4.89 -14.29 -12.91
CA LYS A 243 -4.03 -14.61 -14.06
C LYS A 243 -3.94 -13.46 -15.06
N ASN A 244 -5.05 -12.79 -15.36
CA ASN A 244 -5.03 -11.61 -16.22
C ASN A 244 -4.21 -10.47 -15.59
N CYS A 245 -4.37 -10.25 -14.28
CA CYS A 245 -3.56 -9.28 -13.54
C CYS A 245 -2.07 -9.64 -13.59
N PHE A 246 -1.70 -10.91 -13.38
CA PHE A 246 -0.33 -11.38 -13.51
C PHE A 246 0.26 -11.04 -14.87
N GLU A 247 -0.40 -11.41 -15.97
CA GLU A 247 0.05 -11.11 -17.33
C GLU A 247 0.17 -9.59 -17.59
N PHE A 248 -0.70 -8.79 -16.98
CA PHE A 248 -0.63 -7.34 -17.08
C PHE A 248 0.54 -6.75 -16.30
N ILE A 249 0.78 -7.22 -15.06
CA ILE A 249 1.89 -6.81 -14.20
C ILE A 249 3.23 -7.03 -14.89
N LEU A 250 3.41 -8.14 -15.60
CA LEU A 250 4.66 -8.42 -16.30
C LEU A 250 5.00 -7.38 -17.38
N LYS A 251 4.01 -6.66 -17.92
CA LYS A 251 4.24 -5.56 -18.87
C LYS A 251 4.84 -4.32 -18.19
N HIS A 252 4.73 -4.21 -16.87
CA HIS A 252 5.31 -3.11 -16.11
C HIS A 252 6.79 -3.33 -15.80
N GLN A 253 7.32 -4.56 -15.89
CA GLN A 253 8.75 -4.80 -15.66
C GLN A 253 9.59 -4.09 -16.72
N LYS A 254 10.64 -3.40 -16.29
CA LYS A 254 11.52 -2.59 -17.14
C LYS A 254 12.88 -3.26 -17.31
N LYS A 255 13.66 -2.75 -18.27
CA LYS A 255 14.97 -3.34 -18.63
C LYS A 255 15.98 -3.30 -17.48
N ASP A 256 15.81 -2.38 -16.55
CA ASP A 256 16.61 -2.27 -15.33
C ASP A 256 16.23 -3.34 -14.27
N GLY A 257 15.11 -4.04 -14.44
CA GLY A 257 14.66 -5.15 -13.60
C GLY A 257 13.48 -4.81 -12.69
N GLY A 258 13.35 -3.54 -12.28
CA GLY A 258 12.23 -3.07 -11.46
C GLY A 258 10.93 -2.95 -12.25
N PHE A 259 9.83 -2.71 -11.54
CA PHE A 259 8.54 -2.39 -12.17
C PHE A 259 8.28 -0.89 -12.13
N SER A 260 7.71 -0.36 -13.20
CA SER A 260 7.29 1.04 -13.26
C SER A 260 5.84 1.19 -12.81
N TYR A 261 5.53 2.26 -12.08
CA TYR A 261 4.17 2.54 -11.61
C TYR A 261 3.16 2.70 -12.76
N ASN A 262 3.55 3.39 -13.85
CA ASN A 262 2.76 3.46 -15.08
C ASN A 262 3.40 2.55 -16.15
N LEU A 263 2.63 2.13 -17.14
CA LEU A 263 3.13 1.20 -18.17
C LEU A 263 4.39 1.73 -18.89
N ASN A 264 4.42 3.01 -19.22
CA ASN A 264 5.49 3.62 -20.03
C ASN A 264 6.44 4.53 -19.25
N GLN A 265 6.20 4.77 -17.97
CA GLN A 265 7.02 5.67 -17.16
C GLN A 265 6.96 5.34 -15.67
N CYS A 266 8.03 5.67 -14.95
CA CYS A 266 8.06 5.61 -13.49
C CYS A 266 7.07 6.61 -12.86
N GLN A 267 6.83 6.44 -11.56
CA GLN A 267 6.15 7.46 -10.77
C GLN A 267 6.98 8.74 -10.71
N THR A 268 6.35 9.90 -10.90
CA THR A 268 7.06 11.19 -10.92
C THR A 268 6.78 12.05 -9.70
N SER A 269 5.70 11.77 -8.95
CA SER A 269 5.32 12.51 -7.75
C SER A 269 4.87 11.62 -6.60
N PHE A 270 5.09 12.10 -5.38
CA PHE A 270 4.62 11.48 -4.14
C PHE A 270 4.20 12.58 -3.17
N TYR A 271 2.97 12.52 -2.64
CA TYR A 271 2.37 13.58 -1.82
C TYR A 271 2.56 15.01 -2.37
N GLY A 272 2.34 15.18 -3.68
CA GLY A 272 2.49 16.48 -4.37
C GLY A 272 3.94 16.94 -4.58
N ARG A 273 4.94 16.19 -4.11
CA ARG A 273 6.37 16.47 -4.36
C ARG A 273 6.84 15.65 -5.56
N ARG A 274 7.65 16.27 -6.43
CA ARG A 274 8.34 15.53 -7.50
C ARG A 274 9.40 14.61 -6.88
N ILE A 275 9.45 13.36 -7.30
CA ILE A 275 10.41 12.32 -6.87
C ILE A 275 11.25 11.74 -8.02
N ALA A 276 10.78 11.87 -9.26
CA ALA A 276 11.52 11.45 -10.44
C ALA A 276 11.07 12.21 -11.70
N TYR A 277 11.83 12.05 -12.78
CA TYR A 277 11.43 12.46 -14.12
C TYR A 277 10.75 11.29 -14.85
N PRO A 278 9.87 11.55 -15.84
CA PRO A 278 9.05 10.53 -16.52
C PRO A 278 9.88 9.65 -17.47
N PHE A 279 10.70 8.75 -16.92
CA PHE A 279 11.48 7.80 -17.71
C PHE A 279 10.85 6.42 -17.69
N ALA A 280 11.05 5.65 -18.76
CA ALA A 280 10.63 4.25 -18.86
C ALA A 280 11.55 3.30 -18.04
N CYS A 281 11.63 3.52 -16.73
CA CYS A 281 12.43 2.73 -15.79
C CYS A 281 11.58 2.23 -14.62
N GLY A 282 12.09 1.24 -13.89
CA GLY A 282 11.49 0.80 -12.64
C GLY A 282 11.55 1.90 -11.57
N ASP A 283 10.61 1.87 -10.64
CA ASP A 283 10.59 2.73 -9.47
C ASP A 283 10.16 1.98 -8.22
N VAL A 284 10.57 2.47 -7.05
CA VAL A 284 10.28 1.82 -5.77
C VAL A 284 8.78 1.70 -5.51
N HIS A 285 7.97 2.67 -5.93
CA HIS A 285 6.53 2.62 -5.70
C HIS A 285 5.85 1.53 -6.53
N GLY A 286 6.06 1.57 -7.85
CA GLY A 286 5.57 0.57 -8.79
C GLY A 286 6.09 -0.83 -8.44
N THR A 287 7.39 -0.97 -8.20
CA THR A 287 8.00 -2.26 -7.81
C THR A 287 7.37 -2.79 -6.53
N THR A 288 7.12 -1.96 -5.52
CA THR A 288 6.50 -2.39 -4.26
C THR A 288 5.08 -2.87 -4.48
N LEU A 289 4.21 -2.04 -5.08
CA LEU A 289 2.79 -2.39 -5.27
C LEU A 289 2.62 -3.64 -6.13
N LEU A 290 3.37 -3.73 -7.23
CA LEU A 290 3.28 -4.84 -8.15
C LEU A 290 3.90 -6.12 -7.59
N SER A 291 4.96 -6.03 -6.79
CA SER A 291 5.48 -7.19 -6.04
C SER A 291 4.49 -7.66 -4.97
N MET A 292 3.82 -6.75 -4.27
CA MET A 292 2.77 -7.11 -3.32
C MET A 292 1.58 -7.80 -4.01
N ALA A 293 1.20 -7.34 -5.21
CA ALA A 293 0.18 -8.00 -6.01
C ALA A 293 0.63 -9.40 -6.45
N LEU A 294 1.87 -9.55 -6.92
CA LEU A 294 2.42 -10.85 -7.33
C LEU A 294 2.40 -11.87 -6.18
N VAL A 295 2.81 -11.50 -4.97
CA VAL A 295 2.77 -12.40 -3.80
C VAL A 295 1.34 -12.85 -3.47
N ARG A 296 0.36 -11.96 -3.60
CA ARG A 296 -1.05 -12.32 -3.38
C ARG A 296 -1.58 -13.24 -4.47
N ILE A 297 -1.25 -12.96 -5.73
CA ILE A 297 -1.59 -13.83 -6.85
C ILE A 297 -0.98 -15.22 -6.65
N ASP A 298 0.29 -15.28 -6.28
CA ASP A 298 1.02 -16.53 -6.02
C ASP A 298 0.34 -17.35 -4.92
N SER A 299 0.03 -16.72 -3.79
CA SER A 299 -0.71 -17.34 -2.67
C SER A 299 -2.12 -17.77 -3.04
N GLY A 300 -2.84 -16.98 -3.85
CA GLY A 300 -4.22 -17.27 -4.23
C GLY A 300 -4.34 -18.36 -5.29
N LEU A 301 -3.33 -18.48 -6.17
CA LEU A 301 -3.30 -19.46 -7.25
C LEU A 301 -2.50 -20.73 -6.92
N ASN A 302 -1.78 -20.77 -5.79
CA ASN A 302 -0.82 -21.81 -5.45
C ASN A 302 0.17 -22.08 -6.59
N LEU A 303 0.81 -21.04 -7.12
CA LEU A 303 1.78 -21.23 -8.19
C LEU A 303 3.07 -21.81 -7.58
N ASP A 304 3.28 -23.12 -7.75
CA ASP A 304 4.54 -23.77 -7.35
C ASP A 304 5.69 -23.28 -8.27
N TYR A 305 6.55 -22.38 -7.76
CA TYR A 305 7.81 -21.98 -8.38
C TYR A 305 9.02 -22.26 -7.49
#